data_AF-A0A954W540-F1
#
_entry.id   AF-A0A954W540-F1
#
_cell.length_a   1.000
_cell.length_b   1.000
_cell.length_c   1.000
_cell.angle_alpha   90.00
_cell.angle_beta   90.00
_cell.angle_gamma   90.00
#
_symmetry.space_group_name_H-M   'P 1'
#
loop_
_entity.id
_entity.type
_entity.pdbx_description
1 polymer ?
#
loop_
_entity_poly.entity_id
_entity_poly.type
_entity_poly.pdbx_seq_one_letter_code
_entity_poly.pdbx_strand_id
1 'polypeptide(L)' 'LGNRDLVFAFDGVTDPQTIRLSFGDDNSFEGLTQLATDSGLAIEQDGFAPGTMNSVNTGPDGTIYGIATNGRQFPIAQLA' A
#
# COMPACT_ATOMS: atom_id res chain seq x y z
N LEU A 1 -8.07 -22.09 1.30
CA LEU A 1 -8.16 -21.14 0.16
C LEU A 1 -6.97 -21.39 -0.77
N GLY A 2 -7.17 -21.29 -2.09
CA GLY A 2 -6.11 -21.55 -3.10
C GLY A 2 -4.97 -20.53 -3.08
N ASN A 3 -3.97 -20.73 -3.94
CA ASN A 3 -2.88 -19.77 -4.11
C ASN A 3 -3.43 -18.39 -4.53
N ARG A 4 -2.96 -17.32 -3.87
CA ARG A 4 -3.41 -15.92 -4.05
C ARG A 4 -2.30 -15.02 -4.59
N ASP A 5 -1.20 -15.63 -4.99
CA ASP A 5 -0.01 -14.96 -5.46
C ASP A 5 0.06 -15.06 -6.98
N LEU A 6 0.13 -13.91 -7.63
CA LEU A 6 0.34 -13.77 -9.07
C LEU A 6 1.78 -13.35 -9.30
N VAL A 7 2.52 -14.12 -10.10
CA VAL A 7 3.94 -13.84 -10.39
C VAL A 7 4.07 -13.28 -11.80
N PHE A 8 4.69 -12.11 -11.91
CA PHE A 8 4.92 -11.41 -13.17
C PHE A 8 6.41 -11.17 -13.38
N ALA A 9 6.88 -11.48 -14.59
CA ALA A 9 8.18 -11.01 -15.07
C ALA A 9 7.93 -9.81 -15.97
N PHE A 10 8.58 -8.68 -15.66
CA PHE A 10 8.47 -7.46 -16.45
C PHE A 10 9.77 -7.23 -17.22
N ASP A 11 9.65 -6.85 -18.49
CA ASP A 11 10.81 -6.50 -19.30
C ASP A 11 11.60 -5.35 -18.65
N GLY A 12 12.91 -5.55 -18.45
CA GLY A 12 13.80 -4.59 -17.80
C GLY A 12 13.85 -4.67 -16.27
N VAL A 13 13.12 -5.57 -15.63
CA VAL A 13 13.25 -5.88 -14.19
C VAL A 13 13.85 -7.28 -14.05
N THR A 14 14.99 -7.39 -13.36
CA THR A 14 15.73 -8.65 -13.25
C THR A 14 15.03 -9.70 -12.39
N ASP A 15 14.28 -9.26 -11.38
CA ASP A 15 13.59 -10.15 -10.44
C ASP A 15 12.08 -10.15 -10.70
N PRO A 16 11.42 -11.33 -10.84
CA PRO A 16 9.98 -11.41 -10.93
C PRO A 16 9.30 -10.81 -9.71
N GLN A 17 8.19 -10.11 -9.93
CA GLN A 17 7.39 -9.53 -8.86
C GLN A 17 6.23 -10.45 -8.52
N THR A 18 5.98 -10.60 -7.21
CA THR A 18 4.83 -11.34 -6.70
C THR A 18 3.78 -10.35 -6.21
N ILE A 19 2.60 -10.37 -6.82
CA ILE A 19 1.43 -9.59 -6.41
C ILE A 19 0.50 -10.51 -5.61
N ARG A 20 0.27 -10.17 -4.34
CA ARG A 20 -0.64 -10.91 -3.47
C ARG A 20 -2.02 -10.26 -3.45
N LEU A 21 -3.04 -11.03 -3.82
CA LEU A 21 -4.43 -10.56 -3.77
C LEU A 21 -5.04 -10.81 -2.39
N SER A 22 -5.29 -9.74 -1.62
CA SER A 22 -6.03 -9.80 -0.36
C SER A 22 -7.50 -9.46 -0.57
N PHE A 23 -8.38 -10.27 0.01
CA PHE A 23 -9.85 -10.16 -0.06
C PHE A 23 -10.44 -10.29 1.35
N GLY A 24 -9.62 -10.05 2.38
CA GLY A 24 -9.99 -10.29 3.76
C GLY A 24 -9.66 -11.69 4.28
N ASP A 25 -10.00 -11.86 5.55
CA ASP A 25 -9.86 -13.09 6.33
C ASP A 25 -11.18 -13.86 6.42
N ASP A 26 -11.08 -15.16 6.68
CA ASP A 26 -12.26 -16.01 6.88
C ASP A 26 -13.09 -15.51 8.06
N ASN A 27 -14.42 -15.49 7.89
CA ASN A 27 -15.37 -15.04 8.91
C ASN A 27 -15.15 -13.60 9.40
N SER A 28 -14.72 -12.71 8.50
CA SER A 28 -14.54 -11.27 8.73
C SER A 28 -15.44 -10.43 7.82
N PHE A 29 -15.74 -9.20 8.24
CA PHE A 29 -16.32 -8.15 7.38
C PHE A 29 -15.24 -7.27 6.73
N GLU A 30 -13.98 -7.41 7.13
CA GLU A 30 -12.84 -6.73 6.55
C GLU A 30 -12.42 -7.46 5.28
N GLY A 31 -12.88 -7.00 4.10
CA GLY A 31 -12.57 -7.57 2.80
C GLY A 31 -13.81 -7.81 1.94
N LEU A 32 -13.81 -8.91 1.18
CA LEU A 32 -14.92 -9.27 0.30
C LEU A 32 -16.05 -9.88 1.12
N THR A 33 -17.24 -9.28 1.03
CA THR A 33 -18.44 -9.73 1.73
C THR A 33 -19.59 -9.95 0.75
N GLN A 34 -20.58 -10.75 1.15
CA GLN A 34 -21.84 -10.91 0.42
C GLN A 34 -23.00 -10.60 1.36
N LEU A 35 -23.59 -9.41 1.20
CA LEU A 35 -24.68 -8.92 2.04
C LEU A 35 -25.90 -8.60 1.18
N ALA A 36 -27.09 -8.63 1.79
CA ALA A 36 -28.35 -8.26 1.13
C ALA A 36 -28.52 -6.73 1.07
N THR A 37 -27.54 -6.04 0.50
CA THR A 37 -27.49 -4.58 0.32
C THR A 37 -26.85 -4.25 -1.02
N ASP A 38 -26.82 -2.97 -1.39
CA ASP A 38 -26.18 -2.52 -2.62
C ASP A 38 -24.67 -2.85 -2.60
N SER A 39 -24.14 -3.29 -3.73
CA SER A 39 -22.72 -3.61 -3.85
C SER A 39 -21.86 -2.34 -3.89
N GLY A 40 -20.75 -2.32 -3.15
CA GLY A 40 -19.72 -1.29 -3.21
C GLY A 40 -18.34 -1.87 -3.51
N LEU A 41 -17.42 -1.03 -3.97
CA LEU A 41 -16.05 -1.42 -4.28
C LEU A 41 -15.06 -0.43 -3.66
N ALA A 42 -14.09 -0.96 -2.92
CA ALA A 42 -12.91 -0.24 -2.46
C ALA A 42 -11.68 -1.05 -2.89
N ILE A 43 -10.73 -0.39 -3.55
CA ILE A 43 -9.49 -1.00 -4.04
C ILE A 43 -8.33 -0.20 -3.47
N GLU A 44 -7.40 -0.91 -2.85
CA GLU A 44 -6.16 -0.35 -2.33
C GLU A 44 -4.95 -1.17 -2.81
N GLN A 45 -3.81 -0.50 -2.94
CA GLN A 45 -2.52 -1.11 -3.23
C GLN A 45 -1.40 -0.40 -2.46
N ASP A 46 -0.38 -1.17 -2.09
CA ASP A 46 0.82 -0.66 -1.43
C ASP A 46 1.84 -0.12 -2.43
N GLY A 47 1.76 -0.51 -3.70
CA GLY A 47 2.57 0.04 -4.79
C GLY A 47 2.39 1.54 -5.00
N PHE A 48 3.48 2.22 -5.40
CA PHE A 48 3.46 3.63 -5.80
C PHE A 48 4.56 3.94 -6.82
N ALA A 49 4.30 4.94 -7.66
CA ALA A 49 5.30 5.44 -8.61
C ALA A 49 6.46 6.14 -7.87
N PRO A 50 7.67 6.19 -8.46
CA PRO A 50 8.78 6.97 -7.93
C PRO A 50 8.37 8.44 -7.71
N GLY A 51 8.89 9.04 -6.65
CA GLY A 51 8.68 10.44 -6.32
C GLY A 51 9.96 11.08 -5.81
N THR A 52 10.01 12.41 -5.84
CA THR A 52 11.09 13.21 -5.26
C THR A 52 10.61 13.88 -3.98
N MET A 53 11.53 14.26 -3.09
CA MET A 53 11.17 14.98 -1.87
C MET A 53 10.63 16.37 -2.21
N ASN A 54 9.44 16.68 -1.70
CA ASN A 54 8.77 17.97 -1.90
C ASN A 54 8.88 18.86 -0.66
N SER A 55 8.66 18.30 0.52
CA SER A 55 8.71 19.05 1.78
C SER A 55 9.05 18.15 2.98
N VAL A 56 9.30 18.79 4.12
CA VAL A 56 9.57 18.13 5.40
C VAL A 56 8.65 18.73 6.47
N ASN A 57 8.11 17.89 7.36
CA ASN A 57 7.32 18.31 8.50
C ASN A 57 7.74 17.53 9.77
N THR A 58 7.57 18.13 10.94
CA THR A 58 7.85 17.51 12.23
C THR A 58 6.54 17.17 12.94
N GLY A 59 6.36 15.89 13.26
CA GLY A 59 5.25 15.41 14.05
C GLY A 59 5.32 15.86 15.52
N PRO A 60 4.19 15.84 16.23
CA PRO A 60 4.14 16.23 17.65
C PRO A 60 4.92 15.28 18.57
N ASP A 61 5.24 14.08 18.09
CA ASP A 61 6.09 13.06 18.72
C ASP A 61 7.60 13.25 18.41
N GLY A 62 7.94 14.29 17.65
CA GLY A 62 9.31 14.56 17.20
C GLY A 62 9.73 13.75 15.96
N THR A 63 8.84 12.92 15.38
CA THR A 63 9.15 12.22 14.12
C THR A 63 9.22 13.23 12.98
N ILE A 64 10.33 13.24 12.24
CA ILE A 64 10.50 14.09 11.06
C ILE A 64 10.06 13.28 9.84
N TYR A 65 9.11 13.84 9.09
CA TYR A 65 8.52 13.23 7.92
C TYR A 65 8.91 13.97 6.65
N GLY A 66 9.39 13.23 5.65
CA GLY A 66 9.53 13.71 4.27
C GLY A 66 8.25 13.43 3.49
N ILE A 67 7.73 14.44 2.81
CA ILE A 67 6.57 14.33 1.91
C ILE A 67 7.10 14.34 0.48
N ALA A 68 6.81 13.30 -0.27
CA ALA A 68 7.23 13.15 -1.66
C ALA A 68 6.16 13.62 -2.65
N THR A 69 6.57 13.92 -3.88
CA THR A 69 5.68 14.38 -4.97
C THR A 69 4.64 13.36 -5.41
N ASN A 70 4.85 12.08 -5.09
CA ASN A 70 3.88 11.01 -5.31
C ASN A 70 2.82 10.91 -4.18
N GLY A 71 2.77 11.89 -3.28
CA GLY A 71 1.82 11.95 -2.16
C GLY A 71 2.15 11.03 -1.00
N ARG A 72 3.28 10.30 -1.04
CA ARG A 72 3.70 9.43 0.06
C ARG A 72 4.46 10.23 1.11
N GLN A 73 4.23 9.89 2.38
CA GLN A 73 4.92 10.44 3.53
C GLN A 73 5.80 9.34 4.14
N PHE A 74 7.06 9.66 4.41
CA PHE A 74 8.04 8.73 4.96
C PHE A 74 8.67 9.30 6.23
N PRO A 75 8.83 8.51 7.30
CA PRO A 75 9.68 8.92 8.41
C PRO A 75 11.14 8.95 7.94
N ILE A 76 11.81 10.08 8.13
CA ILE A 76 13.20 10.29 7.66
C ILE A 76 14.19 10.58 8.80
N ALA A 77 13.70 11.03 9.96
CA ALA A 77 14.52 11.27 11.16
C ALA A 77 13.64 11.37 12.42
N GLN A 78 14.28 11.49 13.59
CA GLN A 78 13.65 11.64 14.90
C GLN A 78 14.37 12.76 15.68
N LEU A 79 13.62 13.64 16.33
CA LEU A 79 14.16 14.62 17.26
C LEU A 79 14.60 13.91 18.56
N ALA A 80 15.83 14.19 19.00
CA ALA A 80 16.45 13.63 20.21
C ALA A 80 15.95 14.27 21.50
#